data_AF-A0A9Q0NHM5-F1
#
_entry.id   AF-A0A9Q0NHM5-F1
#
_cell.length_a   1.000
_cell.length_b   1.000
_cell.length_c   1.000
_cell.angle_alpha   90.00
_cell.angle_beta   90.00
_cell.angle_gamma   90.00
#
_symmetry.space_group_name_H-M   'P 1'
#
loop_
_entity.id
_entity.type
_entity.pdbx_description
1 polymer ?
#
loop_
_entity_poly.entity_id
_entity_poly.type
_entity_poly.pdbx_seq_one_letter_code
_entity_poly.pdbx_strand_id
1 'polypeptide(L)' 'MFLTAAKANYHPYGIDFPNGTAGRYTNGRTMVDIIGDVLGFNQFIPPFATARGREILVGVNYASGAAGIRDESGRKQ' A
#
# COMPACT_ATOMS: atom_id res chain seq x y z
N MET A 1 -16.98 11.40 -5.11
CA MET A 1 -16.18 10.27 -5.63
C MET A 1 -14.96 10.85 -6.31
N PHE A 2 -13.80 10.89 -5.63
CA PHE A 2 -12.56 11.37 -6.23
C PHE A 2 -11.93 10.20 -7.00
N LEU A 3 -11.89 10.29 -8.34
CA LEU A 3 -11.07 9.38 -9.15
C LEU A 3 -9.60 9.75 -8.96
N THR A 4 -8.81 8.86 -8.37
CA THR A 4 -7.34 8.95 -8.40
C THR A 4 -6.84 8.39 -9.74
N ALA A 5 -6.03 9.17 -10.45
CA ALA A 5 -5.38 8.73 -11.69
C ALA A 5 -4.19 7.79 -11.43
N ALA A 6 -3.66 7.80 -10.21
CA ALA A 6 -2.55 6.95 -9.78
C ALA A 6 -3.11 5.62 -9.25
N LYS A 7 -3.31 4.66 -10.16
CA LYS A 7 -3.62 3.26 -9.83
C LYS A 7 -2.41 2.37 -10.12
N ALA A 8 -2.26 1.29 -9.37
CA ALA A 8 -1.24 0.26 -9.60
C ALA A 8 -1.87 -1.15 -9.59
N ASN A 9 -3.15 -1.24 -9.98
CA ASN A 9 -3.90 -2.49 -10.07
C ASN A 9 -3.96 -3.03 -11.52
N TYR A 10 -2.88 -2.85 -12.28
CA TYR A 10 -2.73 -3.31 -13.66
C TYR A 10 -1.30 -3.80 -13.89
N HIS A 11 -1.08 -4.60 -14.94
CA HIS A 11 0.25 -5.12 -15.28
C HIS A 11 1.24 -3.98 -15.62
N PRO A 12 2.50 -4.06 -15.20
CA PRO A 12 3.20 -5.22 -14.66
C PRO A 12 3.15 -5.37 -13.12
N TYR A 13 2.41 -4.52 -12.41
CA TYR A 13 2.45 -4.45 -10.96
C TYR A 13 1.80 -5.68 -10.28
N GLY A 14 2.47 -6.25 -9.28
CA GLY A 14 1.98 -7.39 -8.50
C GLY A 14 2.15 -8.79 -9.13
N ILE A 15 2.97 -8.95 -10.17
CA ILE A 15 3.21 -10.26 -10.82
C ILE A 15 3.80 -11.31 -9.85
N ASP A 16 4.56 -10.90 -8.84
CA ASP A 16 5.20 -11.82 -7.88
C ASP A 16 4.23 -12.26 -6.75
N PHE A 17 2.99 -11.76 -6.74
CA PHE A 17 1.98 -12.20 -5.77
C PHE A 17 1.07 -13.29 -6.35
N PRO A 18 0.80 -14.38 -5.60
CA PRO A 18 -0.06 -15.48 -6.07
C PRO A 18 -1.51 -15.05 -6.37
N ASN A 19 -1.96 -13.92 -5.81
CA ASN A 19 -3.31 -13.37 -6.03
C ASN A 19 -3.37 -12.26 -7.10
N GLY A 20 -2.30 -12.01 -7.86
CA GLY A 20 -2.25 -11.00 -8.93
C GLY A 20 -2.03 -9.56 -8.44
N THR A 21 -2.51 -8.58 -9.20
CA THR A 21 -2.23 -7.14 -9.00
C THR A 21 -2.59 -6.66 -7.59
N ALA A 22 -1.58 -6.41 -6.75
CA ALA A 22 -1.76 -6.07 -5.34
C ALA A 22 -2.12 -4.60 -5.07
N GLY A 23 -2.26 -3.76 -6.12
CA GLY A 23 -2.45 -2.31 -5.96
C GLY A 23 -1.20 -1.59 -5.43
N ARG A 24 -0.04 -2.24 -5.51
CA ARG A 24 1.27 -1.74 -5.05
C ARG A 24 2.08 -1.30 -6.27
N TYR A 25 2.85 -0.24 -6.15
CA TYR A 25 3.75 0.25 -7.23
C TYR A 25 5.02 -0.61 -7.35
N THR A 26 4.88 -1.93 -7.22
CA THR A 26 5.96 -2.93 -7.21
C THR A 26 5.44 -4.25 -7.80
N ASN A 27 6.35 -5.11 -8.26
CA ASN A 27 5.99 -6.47 -8.71
C ASN A 27 5.67 -7.40 -7.53
N GLY A 28 6.24 -7.11 -6.35
CA GLY A 28 6.08 -7.90 -5.14
C GLY A 28 6.09 -7.04 -3.87
N ARG A 29 6.93 -7.40 -2.90
CA ARG A 29 7.03 -6.70 -1.60
C ARG A 29 7.44 -5.23 -1.74
N THR A 30 6.86 -4.39 -0.90
CA THR A 30 7.29 -3.00 -0.67
C THR A 30 8.31 -2.96 0.46
N MET A 31 9.00 -1.84 0.64
CA MET A 31 9.93 -1.65 1.75
C MET A 31 9.29 -1.85 3.13
N VAL A 32 8.01 -1.48 3.28
CA VAL A 32 7.26 -1.67 4.52
C VAL A 32 7.07 -3.15 4.84
N ASP A 33 6.86 -4.00 3.84
CA ASP A 33 6.73 -5.44 4.06
C ASP A 33 8.07 -6.05 4.48
N ILE A 34 9.18 -5.62 3.86
CA ILE A 34 10.52 -6.08 4.23
C ILE A 34 10.83 -5.71 5.68
N ILE A 35 10.49 -4.49 6.10
CA ILE A 35 10.64 -4.06 7.49
C ILE A 35 9.75 -4.92 8.41
N GLY A 36 8.50 -5.20 8.01
CA GLY A 36 7.61 -6.09 8.74
C GLY A 36 8.19 -7.49 8.94
N ASP A 37 8.77 -8.06 7.89
CA ASP A 37 9.43 -9.37 7.93
C ASP A 37 10.62 -9.36 8.91
N VAL A 38 11.47 -8.33 8.86
CA VAL A 38 12.63 -8.17 9.76
C VAL A 38 12.20 -7.99 11.22
N LEU A 39 11.06 -7.32 11.45
CA LEU A 39 10.48 -7.14 12.78
C LEU A 39 9.71 -8.37 13.30
N GLY A 40 9.61 -9.44 12.49
CA GLY A 40 8.96 -10.70 12.89
C GLY A 40 7.44 -10.69 12.77
N PHE A 41 6.86 -9.81 11.96
CA PHE A 41 5.43 -9.87 11.65
C PHE A 41 5.13 -11.08 10.75
N ASN A 42 4.17 -11.90 11.16
CA ASN A 42 3.77 -13.09 10.41
C ASN A 42 2.84 -12.81 9.23
N GLN A 43 2.38 -11.56 9.08
CA GLN A 43 1.44 -11.13 8.05
C GLN A 43 1.77 -9.72 7.59
N PHE A 44 1.39 -9.40 6.35
CA PHE A 44 1.52 -8.03 5.85
C PHE A 44 0.62 -7.09 6.65
N ILE A 45 1.15 -5.91 6.97
CA ILE A 45 0.41 -4.85 7.64
C ILE A 45 -0.71 -4.37 6.70
N PRO A 46 -1.99 -4.41 7.13
CA PRO A 46 -3.11 -4.02 6.28
C PRO A 46 -3.07 -2.52 5.98
N PRO A 47 -3.52 -2.08 4.78
CA PRO A 47 -3.67 -0.66 4.51
C PRO A 47 -4.82 -0.08 5.35
N PHE A 48 -4.61 1.11 5.91
CA PHE A 48 -5.60 1.79 6.76
C PHE A 48 -6.96 1.95 6.07
N ALA A 49 -6.97 2.18 4.76
CA ALA A 49 -8.19 2.34 3.98
C ALA A 49 -9.15 1.13 4.02
N THR A 50 -8.64 -0.07 4.29
CA THR A 50 -9.46 -1.30 4.36
C THR A 50 -9.48 -1.94 5.75
N ALA A 51 -8.60 -1.52 6.66
CA ALA A 51 -8.52 -2.07 8.01
C ALA A 51 -9.77 -1.71 8.83
N ARG A 52 -10.28 -2.67 9.63
CA ARG A 52 -11.46 -2.47 10.48
C ARG A 52 -11.30 -3.07 11.87
N GLY A 53 -11.92 -2.45 12.86
CA GLY A 53 -12.06 -2.99 14.21
C GLY A 53 -10.71 -3.34 14.84
N ARG A 54 -10.56 -4.60 15.27
CA ARG A 54 -9.35 -5.07 15.98
C ARG A 54 -8.11 -5.19 15.09
N GLU A 55 -8.25 -5.20 13.76
CA GLU A 55 -7.10 -5.19 12.85
C GLU A 55 -6.23 -3.96 13.05
N ILE A 56 -6.85 -2.83 13.41
CA ILE A 56 -6.15 -1.56 13.66
C ILE A 56 -5.18 -1.68 14.85
N LEU A 57 -5.50 -2.52 15.83
CA LEU A 57 -4.69 -2.68 17.05
C LEU A 57 -3.36 -3.39 16.80
N VAL A 58 -3.24 -4.13 15.69
CA VAL A 58 -2.00 -4.82 15.29
C VAL A 58 -1.06 -3.88 14.52
N GLY A 59 -1.56 -2.71 14.09
CA GLY A 59 -0.85 -1.74 13.26
C GLY A 59 -1.41 -1.70 11.84
N VAL A 60 -1.32 -0.53 11.22
CA VAL A 60 -1.89 -0.25 9.88
C VAL A 60 -0.94 0.60 9.05
N ASN A 61 -0.97 0.41 7.74
CA ASN A 61 -0.17 1.16 6.79
C ASN A 61 -0.97 2.35 6.23
N TYR A 62 -0.51 3.57 6.50
CA TYR A 62 -1.12 4.82 6.02
C TYR A 62 -0.58 5.31 4.67
N ALA A 63 0.33 4.56 4.03
CA ALA A 63 0.90 4.96 2.75
C ALA A 63 -0.17 5.06 1.65
N SER A 64 -0.10 6.13 0.86
CA SER A 64 -0.94 6.33 -0.33
C SER A 64 -0.07 6.66 -1.54
N GLY A 65 -0.40 6.05 -2.68
CA GLY A 65 0.15 6.47 -3.97
C GLY A 65 -0.19 7.94 -4.23
N ALA A 66 0.78 8.71 -4.71
CA ALA A 66 0.67 10.15 -4.95
C ALA A 66 0.46 11.02 -3.68
N ALA A 67 0.81 10.54 -2.49
CA ALA A 67 0.86 11.38 -1.30
C ALA A 67 1.97 12.45 -1.44
N GLY A 68 1.61 13.72 -1.32
CA GLY A 68 2.55 14.85 -1.22
C GLY A 68 2.98 15.10 0.22
N ILE A 69 4.14 15.72 0.43
CA ILE A 69 4.63 16.11 1.77
C ILE A 69 3.78 17.25 2.35
N ARG A 70 3.28 18.12 1.48
CA ARG A 70 2.35 19.21 1.78
C ARG A 70 1.11 19.04 0.92
N ASP A 71 -0.06 19.48 1.42
CA ASP A 71 -1.31 19.45 0.66
C ASP A 71 -1.19 20.14 -0.71
N GLU A 72 -0.34 21.17 -0.79
CA GLU A 72 -0.08 21.91 -2.03
C GLU A 72 0.75 21.10 -3.05
N SER A 73 1.56 20.14 -2.59
CA SER A 73 2.42 19.29 -3.43
C SER A 73 1.77 17.99 -3.91
N GLY A 74 0.62 17.60 -3.32
CA GLY A 74 -0.12 16.39 -3.71
C GLY A 74 -1.08 16.60 -4.89
N ARG A 75 -1.29 17.84 -5.32
CA ARG A 75 -2.08 18.19 -6.51
C ARG A 75 -1.13 18.69 -7.60
N LYS A 76 -0.99 17.91 -8.67
CA LYS A 76 -0.26 18.18 -9.93
C LYS A 76 1.14 17.55 -10.01
N GLN A 77 1.18 16.35 -10.57
CA GLN A 77 1.86 16.13 -11.84
C GLN A 77 0.86 15.52 -12.82
#